data_AF-A0A6M3LZP6-F1
#
_entry.id   AF-A0A6M3LZP6-F1
#
_cell.length_a   1.000
_cell.length_b   1.000
_cell.length_c   1.000
_cell.angle_alpha   90.00
_cell.angle_beta   90.00
_cell.angle_gamma   90.00
#
_symmetry.space_group_name_H-M   'P 1'
#
loop_
_entity.id
_entity.type
_entity.pdbx_description
1 polymer ?
#
loop_
_entity_poly.entity_id
_entity_poly.type
_entity_poly.pdbx_seq_one_letter_code
_entity_poly.pdbx_strand_id
1 'polypeptide(L)'
;MYLCEYAFNRADPNDPSYSLDEVDFYAWTPAKFHSQIPNHRLTLLKNLVTGEYEFHRVYMQTVIGKLRGLGIVVTQRKAGYTEVAYTTKSLQEAADWGNREWDKFHYELGGEHHDDKVCQHVYPHKYSFCHGPKYEEAEK
;
A
#
# COMPACT_ATOMS: atom_id res chain seq x y z
N MET A 1 7.23 -7.13 1.46
CA MET A 1 7.82 -6.62 0.19
C MET A 1 8.94 -5.62 0.50
N TYR A 2 9.67 -5.09 -0.49
CA TYR A 2 10.65 -4.03 -0.24
C TYR A 2 10.26 -2.71 -0.91
N LEU A 3 10.22 -1.63 -0.12
CA LEU A 3 9.84 -0.28 -0.55
C LEU A 3 11.07 0.51 -0.98
N CYS A 4 11.07 1.01 -2.21
CA CYS A 4 12.16 1.84 -2.73
C CYS A 4 11.74 3.31 -2.73
N GLU A 5 12.46 4.16 -1.99
CA GLU A 5 12.21 5.61 -1.98
C GLU A 5 12.26 6.24 -3.38
N TYR A 6 13.19 5.79 -4.24
CA TYR A 6 13.30 6.32 -5.60
C TYR A 6 12.10 6.01 -6.51
N ALA A 7 11.32 4.97 -6.21
CA ALA A 7 10.08 4.69 -6.95
C ALA A 7 9.08 5.85 -6.78
N PHE A 8 9.04 6.43 -5.58
CA PHE A 8 8.09 7.48 -5.23
C PHE A 8 8.47 8.88 -5.73
N ASN A 9 9.54 9.06 -6.52
CA ASN A 9 10.00 10.39 -6.95
C ASN A 9 9.44 10.84 -8.31
N ARG A 10 8.79 9.95 -9.05
CA ARG A 10 8.18 10.29 -10.33
C ARG A 10 6.76 10.81 -10.10
N ALA A 11 6.42 11.98 -10.63
CA ALA A 11 5.07 12.54 -10.52
C ALA A 11 4.04 11.76 -11.38
N ASP A 12 2.82 11.61 -10.86
CA ASP A 12 1.68 11.10 -11.64
C ASP A 12 1.31 12.14 -12.73
N PRO A 13 1.20 11.75 -14.01
CA PRO A 13 0.74 12.64 -15.07
C PRO A 13 -0.66 13.22 -14.87
N ASN A 14 -1.53 12.54 -14.12
CA ASN A 14 -2.90 12.96 -13.85
C ASN A 14 -3.02 13.81 -12.59
N ASP A 15 -2.14 13.59 -11.61
CA ASP A 15 -2.02 14.39 -10.39
C ASP A 15 -0.54 14.62 -10.03
N PRO A 16 0.09 15.68 -10.55
CA PRO A 16 1.51 15.93 -10.31
C PRO A 16 1.89 16.19 -8.84
N SER A 17 0.91 16.36 -7.95
CA SER A 17 1.17 16.52 -6.52
C SER A 17 1.52 15.21 -5.81
N TYR A 18 1.30 14.06 -6.46
CA TYR A 18 1.61 12.73 -5.92
C TYR A 18 2.56 11.94 -6.80
N SER A 19 3.19 10.93 -6.19
CA SER A 19 3.98 9.93 -6.89
C SER A 19 3.11 9.09 -7.83
N LEU A 20 3.64 8.80 -9.02
CA LEU A 20 3.05 7.86 -9.99
C LEU A 20 2.99 6.44 -9.43
N ASP A 21 4.07 6.02 -8.76
CA ASP A 21 4.12 4.71 -8.14
C ASP A 21 3.33 4.73 -6.82
N GLU A 22 2.46 3.73 -6.67
CA GLU A 22 1.68 3.45 -5.46
C GLU A 22 2.00 2.04 -4.96
N VAL A 23 1.90 1.83 -3.64
CA VAL A 23 2.12 0.51 -3.04
C VAL A 23 0.93 0.10 -2.18
N ASP A 24 0.22 -0.93 -2.62
CA ASP A 24 -0.88 -1.51 -1.86
C ASP A 24 -0.34 -2.47 -0.78
N PHE A 25 -0.68 -2.21 0.48
CA PHE A 25 -0.41 -3.12 1.59
C PHE A 25 -1.48 -4.21 1.68
N TYR A 26 -2.74 -3.85 1.41
CA TYR A 26 -3.83 -4.80 1.22
C TYR A 26 -4.94 -4.18 0.36
N ALA A 27 -5.70 -5.04 -0.33
CA ALA A 27 -6.76 -4.63 -1.26
C ALA A 27 -8.18 -4.66 -0.67
N TRP A 28 -8.35 -5.25 0.51
CA TRP A 28 -9.63 -5.40 1.19
C TRP A 28 -9.40 -5.65 2.67
N THR A 29 -10.38 -5.33 3.52
CA THR A 29 -10.43 -5.77 4.90
C THR A 29 -11.43 -6.91 5.08
N PRO A 30 -11.23 -7.81 6.06
CA PRO A 30 -12.15 -8.93 6.23
C PRO A 30 -13.54 -8.58 6.75
N ALA A 31 -14.52 -9.39 6.34
CA ALA A 31 -15.94 -9.17 6.63
C ALA A 31 -16.26 -9.00 8.13
N LYS A 32 -15.50 -9.66 9.03
CA LYS A 32 -15.66 -9.51 10.48
C LYS A 32 -15.43 -8.08 10.99
N PHE A 33 -14.69 -7.27 10.23
CA PHE A 33 -14.41 -5.86 10.56
C PHE A 33 -15.36 -4.87 9.87
N HIS A 34 -16.20 -5.32 8.93
CA HIS A 34 -17.04 -4.42 8.12
C HIS A 34 -18.09 -3.64 8.93
N SER A 35 -18.41 -4.11 10.15
CA SER A 35 -19.27 -3.38 11.10
C SER A 35 -18.57 -2.21 11.80
N GLN A 36 -17.23 -2.21 11.83
CA GLN A 36 -16.43 -1.17 12.49
C GLN A 36 -15.83 -0.20 11.47
N ILE A 37 -15.36 -0.73 10.34
CA ILE A 37 -14.77 0.04 9.25
C ILE A 37 -15.24 -0.54 7.91
N PRO A 38 -15.75 0.28 6.97
CA PRO A 38 -16.11 -0.22 5.65
C PRO A 38 -14.91 -0.88 4.98
N ASN A 39 -15.19 -1.81 4.07
CA ASN A 39 -14.14 -2.44 3.28
C ASN A 39 -13.32 -1.39 2.53
N HIS A 40 -11.99 -1.52 2.54
CA HIS A 40 -11.10 -0.57 1.88
C HIS A 40 -9.80 -1.23 1.46
N ARG A 41 -9.15 -0.59 0.48
CA ARG A 41 -7.75 -0.83 0.10
C ARG A 41 -6.87 0.17 0.84
N LEU A 42 -5.73 -0.27 1.34
CA LEU A 42 -4.73 0.58 1.96
C LEU A 42 -3.53 0.73 1.02
N THR A 43 -3.30 1.97 0.59
CA THR A 43 -2.33 2.31 -0.44
C THR A 43 -1.35 3.36 0.10
N LEU A 44 -0.05 3.15 -0.07
CA LEU A 44 1.00 4.10 0.23
C LEU A 44 1.36 4.91 -1.03
N LEU A 45 1.36 6.23 -0.90
CA LEU A 45 1.82 7.18 -1.93
C LEU A 45 2.78 8.20 -1.30
N LYS A 46 3.51 8.95 -2.12
CA LYS A 46 4.27 10.12 -1.67
C LYS A 46 3.64 11.39 -2.22
N ASN A 47 3.34 12.32 -1.34
CA ASN A 47 2.99 13.69 -1.68
C ASN A 47 4.28 14.44 -2.04
N LEU A 48 4.41 14.80 -3.32
CA LEU A 48 5.59 15.46 -3.87
C LEU A 48 5.66 16.94 -3.52
N VAL A 49 4.56 17.54 -3.06
CA VAL A 49 4.53 18.93 -2.62
C VAL A 49 5.08 19.05 -1.19
N THR A 50 4.67 18.15 -0.29
CA THR A 50 5.12 18.16 1.11
C THR A 50 6.36 17.30 1.36
N GLY A 51 6.64 16.35 0.47
CA GLY A 51 7.67 15.32 0.62
C GLY A 51 7.26 14.19 1.58
N GLU A 52 6.00 14.14 1.99
CA GLU A 52 5.49 13.17 2.97
C GLU A 52 4.97 11.91 2.28
N TYR A 53 5.15 10.77 2.95
CA TYR A 53 4.52 9.51 2.62
C TYR A 53 3.15 9.45 3.30
N GLU A 54 2.12 9.15 2.53
CA GLU A 54 0.73 9.15 2.96
C GLU A 54 0.09 7.79 2.71
N PHE A 55 -0.60 7.26 3.72
CA PHE A 55 -1.47 6.11 3.56
C PHE A 55 -2.89 6.55 3.25
N HIS A 56 -3.36 6.17 2.08
CA HIS A 56 -4.70 6.42 1.60
C HIS A 56 -5.55 5.17 1.81
N ARG A 57 -6.67 5.30 2.56
CA ARG A 57 -7.71 4.26 2.60
C ARG A 57 -8.74 4.58 1.52
N VAL A 58 -8.73 3.76 0.47
CA VAL A 58 -9.68 3.85 -0.62
C VAL A 58 -10.84 2.92 -0.31
N TYR A 59 -11.96 3.50 0.11
CA TYR A 59 -13.12 2.71 0.52
C TYR A 59 -13.86 2.11 -0.67
N MET A 60 -14.36 0.90 -0.46
CA MET A 60 -15.01 0.07 -1.46
C MET A 60 -16.47 -0.14 -1.10
N GLN A 61 -17.33 -0.05 -2.10
CA GLN A 61 -18.74 -0.42 -2.02
C GLN A 61 -18.96 -1.74 -2.74
N THR A 62 -19.68 -2.64 -2.07
CA THR A 62 -20.14 -3.90 -2.67
C THR A 62 -21.24 -3.61 -3.69
N VAL A 63 -21.04 -4.05 -4.92
CA VAL A 63 -22.01 -3.95 -6.01
C VAL A 63 -22.45 -5.36 -6.38
N ILE A 64 -23.74 -5.62 -6.18
CA ILE A 64 -24.38 -6.90 -6.50
C ILE A 64 -25.05 -6.76 -7.86
N GLY A 65 -24.50 -7.42 -8.87
CA GLY A 65 -25.07 -7.51 -10.21
C GLY A 65 -25.73 -8.86 -10.42
N LYS A 66 -26.84 -8.88 -11.16
CA LYS A 66 -27.45 -10.14 -11.63
C LYS A 66 -27.11 -10.31 -13.10
N LEU A 67 -26.20 -11.22 -13.42
CA LEU A 67 -25.93 -11.56 -14.82
C LEU A 67 -26.99 -12.57 -15.28
N ARG A 68 -27.70 -12.24 -16.37
CA ARG A 68 -28.68 -13.15 -16.98
C ARG A 68 -28.00 -14.49 -17.32
N GLY A 69 -28.47 -15.57 -16.71
CA GLY A 69 -28.02 -16.94 -16.96
C GLY A 69 -26.80 -17.41 -16.15
N LEU A 70 -26.09 -16.53 -15.44
CA LEU A 70 -24.82 -16.86 -14.74
C LEU A 70 -24.86 -16.67 -13.21
N GLY A 71 -26.01 -16.25 -12.66
CA GLY A 71 -26.20 -16.09 -11.22
C GLY A 71 -25.91 -14.68 -10.70
N ILE A 72 -25.77 -14.57 -9.37
CA ILE A 72 -25.46 -13.32 -8.68
C ILE A 72 -23.94 -13.12 -8.71
N VAL A 73 -23.50 -11.98 -9.24
CA VAL A 73 -22.09 -11.55 -9.22
C VAL A 73 -21.95 -10.46 -8.17
N VAL A 74 -21.07 -10.69 -7.20
CA VAL A 74 -20.71 -9.70 -6.20
C VAL A 74 -19.36 -9.12 -6.61
N THR A 75 -19.32 -7.83 -6.91
CA THR A 75 -18.09 -7.08 -7.23
C THR A 75 -17.89 -5.96 -6.22
N GLN A 76 -16.70 -5.37 -6.20
CA GLN A 76 -16.41 -4.19 -5.38
C GLN A 76 -16.00 -3.04 -6.28
N ARG A 77 -16.55 -1.85 -6.02
CA ARG A 77 -16.19 -0.61 -6.71
C ARG A 77 -15.71 0.41 -5.69
N LYS A 78 -14.79 1.30 -6.09
CA LYS A 78 -14.42 2.45 -5.25
C LYS A 78 -15.69 3.24 -4.92
N ALA A 79 -15.91 3.48 -3.64
CA ALA A 79 -17.10 4.17 -3.14
C ALA A 79 -17.06 5.69 -3.37
N GLY A 80 -15.96 6.20 -3.93
CA GLY A 80 -15.78 7.63 -4.26
C GLY A 80 -15.26 8.48 -3.11
N TYR A 81 -14.94 7.88 -1.95
CA TYR A 81 -14.29 8.56 -0.84
C TYR A 81 -12.98 7.87 -0.46
N THR A 82 -11.96 8.69 -0.23
CA THR A 82 -10.62 8.30 0.20
C THR A 82 -10.27 9.16 1.41
N GLU A 83 -9.65 8.57 2.42
CA GLU A 83 -9.06 9.31 3.54
C GLU A 83 -7.55 9.10 3.60
N VAL A 84 -6.85 10.09 4.13
CA VAL A 84 -5.46 9.94 4.54
C VAL A 84 -5.45 9.42 5.98
N ALA A 85 -5.09 8.16 6.15
CA ALA A 85 -5.12 7.47 7.44
C ALA A 85 -3.84 7.72 8.28
N TYR A 86 -2.72 8.00 7.62
CA TYR A 86 -1.44 8.27 8.27
C TYR A 86 -0.50 9.05 7.34
N THR A 87 0.33 9.93 7.91
CA THR A 87 1.36 10.67 7.19
C THR A 87 2.68 10.65 7.95
N THR A 88 3.80 10.58 7.23
CA THR A 88 5.15 10.67 7.81
C THR A 88 6.16 11.13 6.76
N LYS A 89 7.30 11.66 7.19
CA LYS A 89 8.44 11.97 6.32
C LYS A 89 9.40 10.78 6.14
N SER A 90 9.25 9.72 6.93
CA SER A 90 10.14 8.55 6.91
C SER A 90 9.47 7.37 6.22
N LEU A 91 10.06 6.87 5.13
CA LEU A 91 9.57 5.67 4.46
C LEU A 91 9.62 4.44 5.38
N GLN A 92 10.56 4.41 6.35
CA GLN A 92 10.64 3.32 7.32
C GLN A 92 9.47 3.38 8.30
N GLU A 93 9.14 4.55 8.83
CA GLU A 93 7.97 4.71 9.70
C GLU A 93 6.67 4.38 8.96
N ALA A 94 6.59 4.73 7.66
CA ALA A 94 5.47 4.36 6.82
C ALA A 94 5.38 2.83 6.68
N ALA A 95 6.49 2.15 6.38
CA ALA A 95 6.52 0.68 6.30
C ALA A 95 6.05 0.03 7.60
N ASP A 96 6.60 0.47 8.74
CA ASP A 96 6.26 -0.07 10.06
C ASP A 96 4.79 0.16 10.40
N TRP A 97 4.23 1.32 10.05
CA TRP A 97 2.81 1.61 10.27
C TRP A 97 1.92 0.76 9.38
N GLY A 98 2.25 0.61 8.09
CA GLY A 98 1.51 -0.22 7.15
C GLY A 98 1.48 -1.69 7.57
N ASN A 99 2.61 -2.23 8.05
CA ASN A 99 2.69 -3.60 8.58
C ASN A 99 1.74 -3.78 9.78
N ARG A 100 1.75 -2.86 10.75
CA ARG A 100 0.83 -2.91 11.89
C ARG A 100 -0.64 -2.83 11.48
N GLU A 101 -0.95 -2.01 10.49
CA GLU A 101 -2.31 -1.87 9.99
C GLU A 101 -2.75 -3.14 9.21
N TRP A 102 -1.83 -3.81 8.52
CA TRP A 102 -2.06 -5.13 7.93
C TRP A 102 -2.36 -6.17 9.02
N ASP A 103 -1.50 -6.25 10.06
CA ASP A 103 -1.65 -7.22 11.15
C ASP A 103 -3.00 -7.12 11.84
N LYS A 104 -3.43 -5.89 12.12
CA LYS A 104 -4.73 -5.58 12.73
C LYS A 104 -5.90 -6.24 12.00
N PHE A 105 -5.85 -6.35 10.67
CA PHE A 105 -6.94 -6.89 9.88
C PHE A 105 -6.71 -8.32 9.41
N HIS A 106 -5.48 -8.73 9.13
CA HIS A 106 -5.21 -9.98 8.38
C HIS A 106 -4.46 -11.05 9.16
N TYR A 107 -3.78 -10.70 10.27
CA TYR A 107 -2.96 -11.67 11.03
C TYR A 107 -3.77 -12.87 11.53
N GLU A 108 -4.92 -12.61 12.17
CA GLU A 108 -5.77 -13.67 12.74
C GLU A 108 -6.44 -14.58 11.71
N LEU A 109 -6.35 -14.27 10.41
CA LEU A 109 -6.94 -15.10 9.35
C LEU A 109 -5.95 -16.12 8.79
N GLY A 110 -4.79 -16.29 9.42
CA GLY A 110 -3.74 -17.17 8.93
C GLY A 110 -3.06 -16.64 7.67
N GLY A 111 -3.14 -15.32 7.44
CA GLY A 111 -2.34 -14.69 6.40
C GLY A 111 -0.88 -14.70 6.82
N GLU A 112 -0.01 -15.27 5.99
CA GLU A 112 1.42 -15.06 6.12
C GLU A 112 1.75 -13.69 5.50
N HIS A 113 2.12 -12.72 6.33
CA HIS A 113 2.70 -11.45 5.86
C HIS A 113 4.19 -11.45 6.14
N HIS A 114 4.96 -11.21 5.08
CA HIS A 114 6.35 -10.86 5.22
C HIS A 114 6.44 -9.35 5.30
N ASP A 115 6.84 -8.85 6.47
CA ASP A 115 7.02 -7.42 6.75
C ASP A 115 7.53 -6.66 5.54
N ASP A 116 6.82 -5.61 5.17
CA ASP A 116 7.30 -4.64 4.22
C ASP A 116 8.48 -3.87 4.82
N LYS A 117 9.60 -3.83 4.10
CA LYS A 117 10.87 -3.24 4.57
C LYS A 117 11.39 -2.22 3.58
N VAL A 118 12.08 -1.19 4.05
CA VAL A 118 12.69 -0.22 3.15
C VAL A 118 13.92 -0.83 2.47
N CYS A 119 14.05 -0.59 1.17
CA CYS A 119 15.22 -1.01 0.41
C CYS A 119 16.43 -0.12 0.74
N GLN A 120 17.61 -0.71 0.85
CA GLN A 120 18.86 -0.02 1.22
C GLN A 120 19.83 0.20 0.04
N HIS A 121 19.37 0.08 -1.22
CA HIS A 121 20.29 0.19 -2.35
C HIS A 121 20.77 1.63 -2.58
N VAL A 122 22.00 1.76 -3.09
CA VAL A 122 22.58 3.04 -3.51
C VAL A 122 22.51 3.15 -5.04
N TYR A 123 21.99 4.27 -5.53
CA TYR A 123 21.94 4.58 -6.97
C TYR A 123 23.37 4.66 -7.57
N PRO A 124 23.63 4.19 -8.82
CA PRO A 124 22.71 3.69 -9.84
C PRO A 124 22.49 2.16 -9.82
N HIS A 125 22.94 1.46 -8.78
CA HIS A 125 22.90 0.00 -8.73
C HIS A 125 21.46 -0.51 -8.48
N LYS A 126 20.66 -0.57 -9.54
CA LYS A 126 19.39 -1.30 -9.56
C LYS A 126 19.68 -2.79 -9.66
N TYR A 127 19.55 -3.53 -8.57
CA TYR A 127 19.47 -4.99 -8.66
C TYR A 127 18.13 -5.36 -9.31
N SER A 128 18.16 -6.38 -10.18
CA SER A 128 17.00 -6.89 -10.94
C SER A 128 15.79 -7.26 -10.07
N PHE A 129 16.03 -7.38 -8.76
CA PHE A 129 15.04 -7.54 -7.72
C PHE A 129 15.43 -6.64 -6.55
N CYS A 130 14.80 -5.47 -6.41
CA CYS A 130 14.83 -4.71 -5.16
C CYS A 130 14.17 -5.57 -4.07
N HIS A 131 14.97 -6.47 -3.51
CA HIS A 131 14.72 -7.33 -2.37
C HIS A 131 15.90 -7.05 -1.42
N GLY A 132 15.71 -6.31 -0.32
CA GLY A 132 16.80 -5.87 0.55
C GLY A 132 17.45 -6.99 1.39
N PRO A 133 18.20 -6.63 2.44
CA PRO A 133 19.50 -5.97 2.36
C PRO A 133 20.63 -6.96 2.02
N LYS A 134 21.76 -6.47 1.50
CA LYS A 134 23.07 -7.04 1.81
C LYS A 134 23.99 -5.90 2.22
N TYR A 135 24.14 -5.70 3.53
CA TYR A 135 25.38 -5.16 4.06
C TYR A 135 26.26 -6.37 4.35
N GLU A 136 27.20 -6.67 3.46
CA GLU A 136 28.43 -7.35 3.84
C GLU A 136 29.53 -6.98 2.85
N GLU A 137 30.53 -6.29 3.43
CA GLU A 137 31.89 -6.03 2.95
C GLU A 137 32.13 -4.96 1.87
N ALA A 138 32.51 -3.75 2.31
CA ALA A 138 33.76 -3.11 1.87
C ALA A 138 34.08 -1.85 2.71
N GLU A 139 34.33 -2.02 4.01
CA GLU A 139 35.43 -1.28 4.64
C GLU A 139 36.66 -2.19 4.57
N LYS A 140 37.57 -1.89 3.63
CA LYS A 140 39.01 -2.12 3.70
C LYS A 140 39.70 -1.42 2.54
#